data_AF-A0A368G3J5-F1
#
_entry.id   AF-A0A368G3J5-F1
#
_cell.length_a   1.000
_cell.length_b   1.000
_cell.length_c   1.000
_cell.angle_alpha   90.00
_cell.angle_beta   90.00
_cell.angle_gamma   90.00
#
_symmetry.space_group_name_H-M   'P 1'
#
loop_
_entity.id
_entity.type
_entity.pdbx_description
1 polymer ?
#
loop_
_entity_poly.entity_id
_entity_poly.type
_entity_poly.pdbx_seq_one_letter_code
_entity_poly.pdbx_strand_id
1 'polypeptide(L)'
;MCGAGQPLFEQHAACFARVEMEKSYVSCKTAATQAITEAQETKLQSGSTEAYLAEMCRAMDGYLRCSHPVILEKCGAEAWKLVSTVTRDSLGVTMPDCDMRSALI
;
A
#
# COMPACT_ATOMS: atom_id res chain seq x y z
N MET A 1 -0.72 2.18 -15.15
CA MET A 1 0.77 2.29 -15.11
C MET A 1 1.25 2.50 -16.54
N CYS A 2 2.21 3.40 -16.77
CA CYS A 2 2.81 3.61 -18.10
C CYS A 2 4.29 3.20 -18.05
N GLY A 3 4.83 2.60 -19.13
CA GLY A 3 6.24 2.23 -19.24
C GLY A 3 6.54 0.74 -18.99
N ALA A 4 7.78 0.40 -18.61
CA ALA A 4 8.27 -0.98 -18.53
C ALA A 4 7.50 -1.92 -17.59
N GLY A 5 6.74 -1.37 -16.63
CA GLY A 5 5.88 -2.14 -15.72
C GLY A 5 4.49 -2.48 -16.27
N GLN A 6 4.11 -1.95 -17.45
CA GLN A 6 2.78 -2.14 -18.03
C GLN A 6 2.47 -3.61 -18.41
N PRO A 7 3.37 -4.38 -19.04
CA PRO A 7 3.08 -5.78 -19.39
C PRO A 7 2.87 -6.67 -18.16
N LEU A 8 3.68 -6.45 -17.11
CA LEU A 8 3.55 -7.14 -15.82
C LEU A 8 2.24 -6.76 -15.11
N PHE A 9 1.84 -5.49 -15.17
CA PHE A 9 0.55 -5.05 -14.65
C PHE A 9 -0.62 -5.70 -15.41
N GLU A 10 -0.59 -5.72 -16.74
CA GLU A 10 -1.62 -6.35 -17.58
C GLU A 10 -1.76 -7.85 -17.28
N GLN A 11 -0.65 -8.54 -17.03
CA GLN A 11 -0.64 -9.96 -16.63
C GLN A 11 -1.39 -10.20 -15.31
N HIS A 12 -1.26 -9.30 -14.33
CA HIS A 12 -1.87 -9.46 -13.00
C HIS A 12 -3.18 -8.67 -12.81
N ALA A 13 -3.55 -7.80 -13.75
CA ALA A 13 -4.69 -6.89 -13.63
C ALA A 13 -6.02 -7.62 -13.35
N ALA A 14 -6.28 -8.71 -14.07
CA ALA A 14 -7.47 -9.53 -13.85
C ALA A 14 -7.48 -10.18 -12.45
N CYS A 15 -6.32 -10.51 -11.90
CA CYS A 15 -6.23 -11.05 -10.55
C CYS A 15 -6.46 -9.97 -9.49
N PHE A 16 -5.82 -8.80 -9.64
CA PHE A 16 -6.04 -7.68 -8.73
C PHE A 16 -7.50 -7.23 -8.70
N ALA A 17 -8.17 -7.20 -9.86
CA ALA A 17 -9.60 -6.92 -9.92
C ALA A 17 -10.45 -7.90 -9.09
N ARG A 18 -10.04 -9.17 -8.99
CA ARG A 18 -10.71 -10.15 -8.13
C ARG A 18 -10.38 -9.93 -6.65
N VAL A 19 -9.12 -9.64 -6.33
CA VAL A 19 -8.68 -9.34 -4.96
C VAL A 19 -9.38 -8.09 -4.40
N GLU A 20 -9.66 -7.08 -5.21
CA GLU A 20 -10.45 -5.90 -4.80
C GLU A 20 -11.87 -6.24 -4.33
N MET A 21 -12.40 -7.42 -4.65
CA MET A 21 -13.70 -7.92 -4.19
C MET A 21 -13.58 -8.87 -2.98
N GLU A 22 -12.37 -9.28 -2.59
CA GLU A 22 -12.13 -10.16 -1.45
C GLU A 22 -12.34 -9.40 -0.14
N LYS A 23 -13.20 -9.91 0.74
CA LYS A 23 -13.55 -9.24 2.01
C LYS A 23 -12.33 -8.95 2.88
N SER A 24 -11.37 -9.87 2.93
CA SER A 24 -10.12 -9.70 3.67
C SER A 24 -9.30 -8.52 3.14
N TYR A 25 -9.14 -8.43 1.82
CA TYR A 25 -8.44 -7.31 1.19
C TYR A 25 -9.18 -5.98 1.37
N VAL A 26 -10.51 -5.98 1.22
CA VAL A 26 -11.35 -4.79 1.46
C VAL A 26 -11.17 -4.31 2.89
N SER A 27 -11.11 -5.21 3.88
CA SER A 27 -10.88 -4.82 5.28
C SER A 27 -9.53 -4.13 5.49
N CYS A 28 -8.46 -4.60 4.82
CA CYS A 28 -7.16 -3.94 4.82
C CYS A 28 -7.25 -2.52 4.25
N LYS A 29 -7.94 -2.36 3.11
CA LYS A 29 -8.13 -1.05 2.47
C LYS A 29 -8.94 -0.10 3.36
N THR A 30 -9.98 -0.60 4.03
CA THR A 30 -10.80 0.20 4.96
C THR A 30 -9.98 0.65 6.16
N ALA A 31 -9.21 -0.24 6.80
CA ALA A 31 -8.34 0.11 7.91
C ALA A 31 -7.28 1.15 7.52
N ALA A 32 -6.66 0.98 6.36
CA ALA A 32 -5.71 1.95 5.82
C ALA A 32 -6.35 3.31 5.53
N THR A 33 -7.54 3.32 4.91
CA THR A 33 -8.30 4.55 4.63
C THR A 33 -8.63 5.29 5.93
N GLN A 34 -9.06 4.56 6.95
CA GLN A 34 -9.37 5.14 8.26
C GLN A 34 -8.12 5.75 8.92
N ALA A 35 -6.99 5.03 8.92
CA ALA A 35 -5.73 5.55 9.47
C ALA A 35 -5.24 6.81 8.72
N ILE A 36 -5.43 6.88 7.40
CA ILE A 36 -5.13 8.07 6.60
C ILE A 36 -6.03 9.25 6.99
N THR A 37 -7.33 9.01 7.18
CA THR A 37 -8.26 10.05 7.63
C THR A 37 -7.87 10.58 9.02
N GLU A 38 -7.56 9.69 9.96
CA GLU A 38 -7.10 10.06 11.31
C GLU A 38 -5.77 10.85 11.26
N ALA A 39 -4.85 10.48 10.37
CA ALA A 39 -3.61 11.23 10.14
C ALA A 39 -3.90 12.64 9.63
N GLN A 40 -4.84 12.80 8.67
CA GLN A 40 -5.24 14.10 8.14
C GLN A 40 -5.89 14.98 9.22
N GLU A 41 -6.75 14.43 10.06
CA GLU A 41 -7.34 15.15 11.20
C GLU A 41 -6.26 15.58 12.21
N THR A 42 -5.31 14.69 12.51
CA THR A 42 -4.17 15.00 13.39
C THR A 42 -3.30 16.12 12.82
N LYS A 43 -3.10 16.17 11.50
CA LYS A 43 -2.41 17.27 10.82
C LYS A 43 -3.14 18.60 10.99
N LEU A 44 -4.47 18.59 10.83
CA LEU A 44 -5.31 19.78 10.99
C LEU A 44 -5.28 20.32 12.43
N GLN A 45 -5.18 19.43 13.43
CA GLN A 45 -5.18 19.80 14.84
C GLN A 45 -3.80 20.21 15.36
N SER A 46 -2.74 19.49 14.98
CA SER A 46 -1.38 19.70 15.51
C SER A 46 -0.53 20.66 14.67
N GLY A 47 -0.87 20.86 13.39
CA GLY A 47 -0.04 21.59 12.42
C GLY A 47 1.29 20.89 12.08
N SER A 48 1.56 19.71 12.63
CA SER A 48 2.83 18.99 12.44
C SER A 48 2.79 18.13 11.19
N THR A 49 3.53 18.57 10.17
CA THR A 49 3.75 17.78 8.95
C THR A 49 4.53 16.51 9.23
N GLU A 50 5.44 16.51 10.20
CA GLU A 50 6.24 15.33 10.57
C GLU A 50 5.37 14.23 11.18
N ALA A 51 4.50 14.58 12.14
CA ALA A 51 3.57 13.64 12.75
C ALA A 51 2.58 13.07 11.70
N TYR A 52 2.12 13.92 10.78
CA TYR A 52 1.29 13.48 9.66
C TYR A 52 2.01 12.45 8.77
N LEU A 53 3.26 12.71 8.38
CA LEU A 53 4.03 11.79 7.56
C LEU A 53 4.28 10.46 8.28
N ALA A 54 4.57 10.49 9.59
CA ALA A 54 4.72 9.28 10.39
C ALA A 54 3.46 8.40 10.39
N GLU A 55 2.28 9.01 10.59
CA GLU A 55 1.02 8.27 10.57
C GLU A 55 0.65 7.77 9.17
N MET A 56 0.91 8.54 8.12
CA MET A 56 0.74 8.09 6.73
C MET A 56 1.59 6.85 6.43
N CYS A 57 2.82 6.81 6.94
CA CYS A 57 3.71 5.67 6.75
C CYS A 57 3.26 4.46 7.54
N ARG A 58 2.75 4.67 8.75
CA ARG A 58 2.13 3.60 9.55
C ARG A 58 0.91 3.00 8.86
N ALA A 59 0.06 3.85 8.27
CA ALA A 59 -1.11 3.41 7.52
C ALA A 59 -0.72 2.55 6.30
N MET A 60 0.31 2.97 5.55
CA MET A 60 0.81 2.23 4.39
C MET A 60 1.51 0.92 4.78
N ASP A 61 2.34 0.92 5.83
CA ASP A 61 2.96 -0.31 6.36
C ASP A 61 1.91 -1.32 6.81
N GLY A 62 0.90 -0.87 7.57
CA GLY A 62 -0.22 -1.69 8.01
C GLY A 62 -1.03 -2.25 6.84
N TYR A 63 -1.31 -1.44 5.83
CA TYR A 63 -1.98 -1.87 4.60
C TYR A 63 -1.22 -2.98 3.89
N LEU A 64 0.09 -2.82 3.70
CA LEU A 64 0.94 -3.78 3.00
C LEU A 64 1.02 -5.09 3.76
N ARG A 65 1.26 -5.05 5.08
CA ARG A 65 1.29 -6.26 5.92
C ARG A 65 -0.05 -7.01 5.89
N CYS A 66 -1.16 -6.29 5.89
CA CYS A 66 -2.50 -6.88 5.85
C CYS A 66 -2.82 -7.49 4.48
N SER A 67 -2.47 -6.80 3.40
CA SER A 67 -2.79 -7.21 2.03
C SER A 67 -1.83 -8.26 1.47
N HIS A 68 -0.59 -8.34 1.96
CA HIS A 68 0.44 -9.29 1.53
C HIS A 68 -0.08 -10.74 1.46
N PRO A 69 -0.58 -11.36 2.55
CA PRO A 69 -1.03 -12.75 2.50
C PRO A 69 -2.17 -12.95 1.49
N VAL A 70 -3.07 -11.98 1.34
CA VAL A 70 -4.20 -12.08 0.41
C VAL A 70 -3.72 -12.05 -1.05
N ILE A 71 -2.83 -11.11 -1.38
CA ILE A 71 -2.27 -11.01 -2.73
C ILE A 71 -1.42 -12.24 -3.05
N LEU A 72 -0.60 -12.69 -2.10
CA LEU A 72 0.27 -13.85 -2.28
C LEU A 72 -0.55 -15.12 -2.53
N GLU A 73 -1.59 -15.35 -1.74
CA GLU A 73 -2.47 -16.52 -1.88
C GLU A 73 -3.26 -16.50 -3.20
N LYS A 74 -3.80 -15.33 -3.59
CA LYS A 74 -4.73 -15.22 -4.72
C LYS A 74 -4.05 -15.00 -6.06
N CYS A 75 -2.95 -14.24 -6.07
CA CYS A 75 -2.28 -13.76 -7.28
C CYS A 75 -0.81 -14.18 -7.39
N GLY A 76 -0.23 -14.77 -6.34
CA GLY A 76 1.13 -15.30 -6.35
C GLY A 76 2.22 -14.27 -6.04
N ALA A 77 3.45 -14.77 -5.91
CA ALA A 77 4.60 -13.98 -5.49
C ALA A 77 5.03 -12.91 -6.50
N GLU A 78 4.86 -13.15 -7.81
CA GLU A 78 5.17 -12.15 -8.84
C GLU A 78 4.23 -10.94 -8.77
N ALA A 79 2.95 -11.17 -8.48
CA ALA A 79 1.97 -10.10 -8.27
C ALA A 79 2.34 -9.26 -7.05
N TRP A 80 2.73 -9.90 -5.93
CA TRP A 80 3.21 -9.19 -4.75
C TRP A 80 4.48 -8.39 -5.04
N LYS A 81 5.44 -8.97 -5.76
CA LYS A 81 6.68 -8.29 -6.16
C LYS A 81 6.41 -7.03 -6.99
N LEU A 82 5.38 -7.06 -7.85
CA LEU A 82 4.95 -5.88 -8.59
C LEU A 82 4.39 -4.81 -7.64
N VAL A 83 3.47 -5.18 -6.75
CA VAL A 83 2.89 -4.26 -5.75
C VAL A 83 3.98 -3.64 -4.89
N SER A 84 4.88 -4.47 -4.32
CA SER A 84 5.98 -4.00 -3.47
C SER A 84 6.92 -3.05 -4.20
N THR A 85 7.21 -3.31 -5.48
CA THR A 85 8.08 -2.45 -6.30
C THR A 85 7.42 -1.11 -6.56
N VAL A 86 6.17 -1.11 -7.05
CA VAL A 86 5.43 0.13 -7.34
C VAL A 86 5.22 0.96 -6.09
N THR A 87 4.85 0.32 -4.98
CA THR A 87 4.65 1.02 -3.71
C THR A 87 5.95 1.61 -3.18
N ARG A 88 7.06 0.86 -3.22
CA ARG A 88 8.38 1.38 -2.82
C ARG A 88 8.81 2.55 -3.70
N ASP A 89 8.66 2.43 -5.02
CA ASP A 89 9.09 3.48 -5.94
C ASP A 89 8.23 4.74 -5.80
N SER A 90 6.92 4.58 -5.60
CA SER A 90 5.99 5.72 -5.38
C SER A 90 6.23 6.41 -4.04
N LEU A 91 6.53 5.63 -3.00
CA LEU A 91 6.73 6.15 -1.65
C LEU A 91 8.15 6.65 -1.40
N GLY A 92 9.15 6.07 -2.04
CA GLY A 92 10.52 6.61 -2.00
C GLY A 92 10.62 8.04 -2.55
N VAL A 93 9.67 8.44 -3.41
CA VAL A 93 9.57 9.81 -3.94
C VAL A 93 8.76 10.73 -3.01
N THR A 94 7.70 10.21 -2.37
CA THR A 94 6.75 11.03 -1.60
C THR A 94 7.01 11.05 -0.09
N MET A 95 7.64 10.01 0.45
CA MET A 95 7.88 9.76 1.88
C MET A 95 9.22 9.02 2.08
N PRO A 96 10.37 9.66 1.80
CA PRO A 96 11.68 9.01 1.76
C PRO A 96 12.17 8.45 3.11
N ASP A 97 11.72 9.02 4.23
CA ASP A 97 12.13 8.61 5.58
C ASP A 97 11.34 7.41 6.12
N CYS A 98 10.38 6.89 5.35
CA CYS A 98 9.55 5.77 5.77
C CYS A 98 10.13 4.44 5.32
N ASP A 99 10.79 3.75 6.25
CA ASP A 99 11.33 2.42 6.00
C ASP A 99 10.23 1.34 6.02
N MET A 100 9.60 1.17 4.87
CA MET A 100 8.61 0.10 4.67
C MET A 100 9.23 -1.22 4.20
N ARG A 101 10.58 -1.36 4.21
CA ARG A 101 11.22 -2.63 3.78
C ARG A 101 10.69 -3.80 4.60
N SER A 102 10.42 -3.59 5.87
CA SER A 102 9.93 -4.63 6.78
C SER A 102 8.49 -5.09 6.49
N ALA A 103 7.66 -4.31 5.79
CA ALA A 103 6.34 -4.74 5.32
C ALA A 103 6.37 -5.41 3.93
N LEU A 104 7.48 -5.26 3.20
CA LEU A 104 7.63 -5.72 1.82
C LEU A 104 8.47 -7.01 1.68
N ILE A 105 8.98 -7.55 2.80
CA ILE A 105 9.72 -8.81 2.87
C ILE A 105 8.76 -9.96 3.19
#